data_AF-A0A7M3YGV2-F1
#
_entry.id   AF-A0A7M3YGV2-F1
#
_cell.length_a   1.000
_cell.length_b   1.000
_cell.length_c   1.000
_cell.angle_alpha   90.00
_cell.angle_beta   90.00
_cell.angle_gamma   90.00
#
_symmetry.space_group_name_H-M   'P 1'
#
loop_
_entity.id
_entity.type
_entity.pdbx_description
1 polymer ?
#
loop_
_entity_poly.entity_id
_entity_poly.type
_entity_poly.pdbx_seq_one_letter_code
_entity_poly.pdbx_strand_id
1 'polypeptide(L)'
;FYVPMGLGLGLGGAMAIMAFQTPKFQQRVKLGFIITMIVLLAGRFTLGYVWQLVGDGWSAPDTDVLQLLEWPLLMMLSFIILTFYLLPIITGTKGIWGLSRRGVAWSIGFTLLFLGVHAILTFPLIRGQLGSYGSQLTTLEIIVSEPTVFGLVTAEQFSLILIACLMMVFQESAFGVIRQLEYAYRLPESCKRDPEYVAQMDNLLNGHIKHTAIFLSLTVVATTIALGFHSVLLDWVSGITGSQWASQVGESIELTLTYGLVISALLFLGIMALLRFVVPWQRVWGLIESSFTPRE
;
A
#
# COMPACT_ATOMS: atom_id res chain seq x y z
N PHE A 1 8.05 -13.15 -9.89
CA PHE A 1 7.92 -11.86 -9.18
C PHE A 1 8.02 -10.63 -10.09
N TYR A 2 8.94 -10.54 -11.05
CA TYR A 2 9.12 -9.31 -11.86
C TYR A 2 8.04 -9.00 -12.89
N VAL A 3 7.37 -10.02 -13.45
CA VAL A 3 6.35 -9.83 -14.50
C VAL A 3 5.14 -9.00 -14.02
N PRO A 4 4.49 -9.31 -12.88
CA PRO A 4 3.40 -8.47 -12.36
C PRO A 4 3.83 -7.03 -12.06
N MET A 5 5.06 -6.83 -11.55
CA MET A 5 5.60 -5.48 -11.31
C MET A 5 5.78 -4.70 -12.61
N GLY A 6 6.40 -5.31 -13.63
CA GLY A 6 6.56 -4.70 -14.95
C GLY A 6 5.23 -4.33 -15.59
N LEU A 7 4.22 -5.21 -15.48
CA LEU A 7 2.87 -4.95 -15.97
C LEU A 7 2.20 -3.80 -15.20
N GLY A 8 2.26 -3.79 -13.87
CA GLY A 8 1.67 -2.74 -13.05
C GLY A 8 2.31 -1.37 -13.29
N LEU A 9 3.65 -1.31 -13.37
CA LEU A 9 4.40 -0.10 -13.70
C LEU A 9 4.09 0.38 -15.13
N GLY A 10 4.09 -0.53 -16.10
CA GLY A 10 3.80 -0.21 -17.50
C GLY A 10 2.38 0.32 -17.68
N LEU A 11 1.39 -0.32 -17.07
CA LEU A 11 -0.01 0.11 -17.12
C LEU A 11 -0.21 1.46 -16.42
N GLY A 12 0.31 1.61 -15.19
CA GLY A 12 0.20 2.86 -14.43
C GLY A 12 0.91 4.03 -15.13
N GLY A 13 2.10 3.78 -15.68
CA GLY A 13 2.87 4.76 -16.45
C GLY A 13 2.19 5.16 -17.76
N ALA A 14 1.69 4.19 -18.54
CA ALA A 14 0.93 4.47 -19.75
C ALA A 14 -0.34 5.29 -19.46
N MET A 15 -1.05 4.96 -18.36
CA MET A 15 -2.19 5.74 -17.90
C MET A 15 -1.83 7.18 -17.52
N ALA A 16 -0.69 7.39 -16.85
CA ALA A 16 -0.20 8.73 -16.51
C ALA A 16 0.15 9.54 -17.76
N ILE A 17 0.91 8.94 -18.69
CA ILE A 17 1.27 9.59 -19.96
C ILE A 17 0.02 9.96 -20.75
N MET A 18 -0.97 9.06 -20.82
CA MET A 18 -2.25 9.36 -21.47
C MET A 18 -3.00 10.52 -20.82
N ALA A 19 -2.87 10.71 -19.50
CA ALA A 19 -3.53 11.81 -18.79
C ALA A 19 -3.01 13.19 -19.23
N PHE A 20 -1.76 13.28 -19.69
CA PHE A 20 -1.19 14.52 -20.25
C PHE A 20 -1.56 14.76 -21.72
N GLN A 21 -2.17 13.79 -22.40
CA GLN A 21 -2.59 13.94 -23.79
C GLN A 21 -3.94 14.67 -23.91
N THR A 22 -4.22 15.22 -25.09
CA THR A 22 -5.49 15.93 -25.34
C THR A 22 -6.72 15.02 -25.17
N PRO A 23 -7.88 15.55 -24.74
CA PRO A 23 -9.09 14.75 -24.54
C PRO A 23 -9.53 13.97 -25.79
N LYS A 24 -9.37 14.58 -26.98
CA LYS A 24 -9.68 13.93 -28.27
C LYS A 24 -8.78 12.71 -28.52
N PHE A 25 -7.48 12.82 -28.23
CA PHE A 25 -6.56 11.70 -28.38
C PHE A 25 -6.89 10.58 -27.39
N GLN A 26 -7.13 10.91 -26.12
CA GLN A 26 -7.54 9.93 -25.10
C GLN A 26 -8.81 9.17 -25.53
N GLN A 27 -9.81 9.86 -26.09
CA GLN A 27 -11.04 9.23 -26.56
C GLN A 27 -10.79 8.26 -27.71
N ARG A 28 -9.93 8.63 -28.68
CA ARG A 28 -9.56 7.73 -29.79
C ARG A 28 -8.84 6.49 -29.32
N VAL A 29 -7.89 6.62 -28.39
CA VAL A 29 -7.16 5.48 -27.83
C VAL A 29 -8.10 4.57 -27.04
N LYS A 30 -8.97 5.14 -26.19
CA LYS A 30 -9.98 4.36 -25.45
C LYS A 30 -10.92 3.61 -26.39
N LEU A 31 -11.41 4.27 -27.43
CA LEU A 31 -12.28 3.65 -28.42
C LEU A 31 -11.57 2.52 -29.18
N GLY A 32 -10.34 2.76 -29.65
CA GLY A 32 -9.53 1.72 -30.30
C GLY A 32 -9.27 0.51 -29.39
N PHE A 33 -8.95 0.76 -28.12
CA PHE A 33 -8.77 -0.30 -27.12
C PHE A 33 -10.07 -1.10 -26.91
N ILE A 34 -11.21 -0.43 -26.72
CA ILE A 34 -12.52 -1.08 -26.53
C ILE A 34 -12.89 -1.92 -27.76
N ILE A 35 -12.76 -1.37 -28.96
CA ILE A 35 -13.06 -2.11 -30.20
C ILE A 35 -12.16 -3.33 -30.32
N THR A 36 -10.86 -3.17 -30.06
CA THR A 36 -9.90 -4.30 -30.09
C THR A 36 -10.28 -5.38 -29.09
N MET A 37 -10.67 -5.00 -27.87
CA MET A 37 -11.14 -5.94 -26.85
C MET A 37 -12.44 -6.64 -27.26
N ILE A 38 -13.41 -5.93 -27.84
CA ILE A 38 -14.65 -6.54 -28.34
C ILE A 38 -14.34 -7.57 -29.43
N VAL A 39 -13.50 -7.21 -30.41
CA VAL A 39 -13.13 -8.10 -31.50
C VAL A 39 -12.35 -9.31 -30.98
N LEU A 40 -11.42 -9.12 -30.04
CA LEU A 40 -10.63 -10.20 -29.47
C LEU A 40 -11.48 -11.16 -28.62
N LEU A 41 -12.39 -10.62 -27.81
CA LEU A 41 -13.19 -11.41 -26.87
C LEU A 41 -14.40 -12.08 -27.53
N ALA A 42 -15.11 -11.35 -28.40
CA ALA A 42 -16.37 -11.82 -28.98
C ALA A 42 -16.27 -12.09 -30.49
N GLY A 43 -15.25 -11.57 -31.18
CA GLY A 43 -15.18 -11.64 -32.65
C GLY A 43 -15.10 -13.07 -33.20
N ARG A 44 -14.37 -13.97 -32.54
CA ARG A 44 -14.32 -15.38 -32.98
C ARG A 44 -15.68 -16.06 -32.82
N PHE A 45 -16.35 -15.82 -31.71
CA PHE A 45 -17.70 -16.33 -31.46
C PHE A 45 -18.71 -15.76 -32.46
N THR A 46 -18.74 -14.44 -32.67
CA THR A 46 -19.71 -13.82 -33.58
C THR A 46 -19.52 -14.28 -35.02
N LEU A 47 -18.29 -14.38 -35.51
CA LEU A 47 -18.01 -14.89 -36.85
C LEU A 47 -18.36 -16.38 -36.98
N GLY A 48 -18.01 -17.19 -35.98
CA GLY A 48 -18.36 -18.62 -35.97
C GLY A 48 -19.87 -18.84 -35.96
N TYR A 49 -20.60 -18.08 -35.15
CA TYR A 49 -22.05 -18.18 -35.07
C TYR A 49 -22.74 -17.67 -36.33
N VAL A 50 -22.26 -16.58 -36.94
CA VAL A 50 -22.79 -16.11 -38.23
C VAL A 50 -22.60 -17.17 -39.32
N TRP A 51 -21.45 -17.86 -39.33
CA TRP A 51 -21.22 -18.94 -40.30
C TRP A 51 -22.17 -20.12 -40.09
N GLN A 52 -22.42 -20.51 -38.84
CA GLN A 52 -23.42 -21.52 -38.49
C GLN A 52 -24.82 -21.10 -38.96
N LEU A 53 -25.24 -19.85 -38.71
CA LEU A 53 -26.56 -19.36 -39.14
C LEU A 53 -26.74 -19.39 -40.67
N VAL A 54 -25.67 -19.14 -41.42
CA VAL A 54 -25.68 -19.21 -42.88
C VAL A 54 -25.70 -20.66 -43.40
N GLY A 55 -24.99 -21.58 -42.74
CA GLY A 55 -24.90 -22.98 -43.15
C GLY A 55 -26.10 -23.82 -42.72
N ASP A 56 -26.46 -23.72 -41.44
CA ASP A 56 -27.40 -24.62 -40.76
C ASP A 56 -28.77 -23.97 -40.48
N GLY A 57 -28.90 -22.67 -40.79
CA GLY A 57 -30.13 -21.90 -40.60
C GLY A 57 -30.26 -21.30 -39.19
N TRP A 58 -31.44 -20.79 -38.87
CA TRP A 58 -31.71 -20.09 -37.61
C TRP A 58 -31.83 -21.07 -36.43
N SER A 59 -30.68 -21.46 -35.88
CA SER A 59 -30.56 -22.35 -34.72
C SER A 59 -29.76 -21.69 -33.59
N ALA A 60 -29.85 -22.26 -32.39
CA ALA A 60 -29.02 -21.84 -31.26
C ALA A 60 -27.54 -22.22 -31.50
N PRO A 61 -26.57 -21.52 -30.90
CA PRO A 61 -25.15 -21.84 -31.10
C PRO A 61 -24.83 -23.26 -30.64
N ASP A 62 -24.16 -24.02 -31.50
CA ASP A 62 -23.72 -25.38 -31.17
C ASP A 62 -22.55 -25.37 -30.16
N THR A 63 -22.27 -26.53 -29.58
CA THR A 63 -21.24 -26.66 -28.52
C THR A 63 -19.87 -26.18 -29.00
N ASP A 64 -19.51 -26.45 -30.25
CA ASP A 64 -18.23 -26.02 -30.84
C ASP A 64 -18.13 -24.48 -30.96
N VAL A 65 -19.25 -23.82 -31.28
CA VAL A 65 -19.32 -22.34 -31.35
C VAL A 65 -19.28 -21.75 -29.93
N LEU A 66 -19.96 -22.38 -28.96
CA LEU A 66 -19.93 -21.95 -27.56
C LEU A 66 -18.54 -22.08 -26.93
N GLN A 67 -17.77 -23.12 -27.26
CA GLN A 67 -16.40 -23.31 -26.77
C GLN A 67 -15.46 -22.15 -27.16
N LEU A 68 -15.75 -21.42 -28.24
CA LEU A 68 -14.99 -20.23 -28.63
C LEU A 68 -15.02 -19.11 -27.57
N LEU A 69 -16.01 -19.11 -26.66
CA LEU A 69 -16.13 -18.15 -25.56
C LEU A 69 -15.34 -18.53 -24.29
N GLU A 70 -14.89 -19.77 -24.16
CA GLU A 70 -14.22 -20.26 -22.95
C GLU A 70 -12.92 -19.49 -22.68
N TRP A 71 -12.02 -19.44 -23.66
CA TRP A 71 -10.75 -18.73 -23.53
C TRP A 71 -10.92 -17.21 -23.27
N PRO A 72 -11.77 -16.48 -24.02
CA PRO A 72 -12.07 -15.08 -23.72
C PRO A 72 -12.57 -14.84 -22.28
N LEU A 73 -13.45 -15.71 -21.78
CA LEU A 73 -14.04 -15.56 -20.45
C LEU A 73 -13.01 -15.82 -19.36
N LEU A 74 -12.20 -16.87 -19.49
CA LEU A 74 -11.08 -17.16 -18.59
C LEU A 74 -10.04 -16.04 -18.60
N MET A 75 -9.74 -15.50 -19.77
CA MET A 75 -8.83 -14.37 -19.93
C MET A 75 -9.39 -13.12 -19.23
N MET A 76 -10.67 -12.80 -19.40
CA MET A 76 -11.32 -11.68 -18.72
C MET A 76 -11.27 -11.83 -17.20
N LEU A 77 -11.62 -13.02 -16.69
CA LEU A 77 -11.54 -13.32 -15.25
C LEU A 77 -10.10 -13.14 -14.73
N SER A 78 -9.12 -13.65 -15.46
CA SER A 78 -7.70 -13.53 -15.11
C SER A 78 -7.25 -12.07 -15.07
N PHE A 79 -7.66 -11.24 -16.03
CA PHE A 79 -7.35 -9.82 -16.03
C PHE A 79 -8.03 -9.06 -14.89
N ILE A 80 -9.26 -9.40 -14.54
CA ILE A 80 -9.97 -8.80 -13.40
C ILE A 80 -9.18 -9.08 -12.11
N ILE A 81 -8.83 -10.34 -11.87
CA ILE A 81 -8.06 -10.75 -10.69
C ILE A 81 -6.69 -10.05 -10.68
N LEU A 82 -5.96 -10.11 -11.79
CA LEU A 82 -4.64 -9.49 -11.92
C LEU A 82 -4.72 -7.97 -11.66
N THR A 83 -5.71 -7.29 -12.22
CA THR A 83 -5.88 -5.84 -12.04
C THR A 83 -6.14 -5.52 -10.58
N PHE A 84 -6.96 -6.31 -9.89
CA PHE A 84 -7.23 -6.14 -8.47
C PHE A 84 -5.95 -6.23 -7.63
N TYR A 85 -5.13 -7.27 -7.84
CA TYR A 85 -3.84 -7.42 -7.17
C TYR A 85 -2.85 -6.29 -7.50
N LEU A 86 -2.90 -5.74 -8.71
CA LEU A 86 -2.00 -4.67 -9.15
C LEU A 86 -2.49 -3.26 -8.82
N LEU A 87 -3.67 -3.09 -8.19
CA LEU A 87 -4.23 -1.78 -7.85
C LEU A 87 -3.24 -0.85 -7.11
N PRO A 88 -2.49 -1.30 -6.08
CA PRO A 88 -1.54 -0.44 -5.39
C PRO A 88 -0.45 0.05 -6.32
N ILE A 89 0.10 -0.83 -7.17
CA ILE A 89 1.19 -0.51 -8.10
C ILE A 89 0.70 0.44 -9.20
N ILE A 90 -0.46 0.15 -9.81
CA ILE A 90 -1.04 0.96 -10.89
C ILE A 90 -1.36 2.36 -10.36
N THR A 91 -2.04 2.47 -9.22
CA THR A 91 -2.42 3.78 -8.65
C THR A 91 -1.24 4.55 -8.11
N GLY A 92 -0.24 3.88 -7.54
CA GLY A 92 0.99 4.50 -7.06
C GLY A 92 1.81 5.08 -8.22
N THR A 93 2.03 4.28 -9.27
CA THR A 93 2.76 4.70 -10.47
C THR A 93 2.05 5.85 -11.18
N LYS A 94 0.73 5.72 -11.38
CA LYS A 94 -0.10 6.79 -11.94
C LYS A 94 -0.04 8.06 -11.07
N GLY A 95 0.00 7.90 -9.74
CA GLY A 95 0.13 8.99 -8.78
C GLY A 95 1.44 9.74 -8.94
N ILE A 96 2.57 9.03 -8.95
CA ILE A 96 3.89 9.65 -9.07
C ILE A 96 4.07 10.32 -10.43
N TRP A 97 3.82 9.58 -11.52
CA TRP A 97 4.06 10.08 -12.88
C TRP A 97 3.03 11.13 -13.29
N GLY A 98 1.80 11.02 -12.80
CA GLY A 98 0.73 12.00 -13.01
C GLY A 98 0.73 13.16 -12.02
N LEU A 99 1.77 13.29 -11.19
CA LEU A 99 1.89 14.31 -10.13
C LEU A 99 0.64 14.44 -9.23
N SER A 100 0.02 13.31 -8.89
CA SER A 100 -1.23 13.23 -8.13
C SER A 100 -1.03 12.64 -6.73
N ARG A 101 -1.10 13.50 -5.71
CA ARG A 101 -1.10 13.09 -4.29
C ARG A 101 -2.24 12.12 -3.96
N ARG A 102 -3.41 12.29 -4.60
CA ARG A 102 -4.55 11.38 -4.43
C ARG A 102 -4.24 9.97 -4.93
N GLY A 103 -3.50 9.82 -6.03
CA GLY A 103 -3.11 8.51 -6.56
C GLY A 103 -2.19 7.75 -5.60
N VAL A 104 -1.21 8.44 -5.01
CA VAL A 104 -0.31 7.89 -4.00
C VAL A 104 -1.08 7.48 -2.73
N ALA A 105 -2.02 8.31 -2.26
CA ALA A 105 -2.86 7.97 -1.11
C ALA A 105 -3.72 6.72 -1.35
N TRP A 106 -4.31 6.57 -2.55
CA TRP A 106 -5.04 5.36 -2.93
C TRP A 106 -4.14 4.13 -2.97
N SER A 107 -2.91 4.26 -3.46
CA SER A 107 -1.93 3.17 -3.47
C SER A 107 -1.68 2.63 -2.06
N ILE A 108 -1.41 3.53 -1.10
CA ILE A 108 -1.23 3.18 0.31
C ILE A 108 -2.52 2.57 0.88
N GLY A 109 -3.68 3.17 0.59
CA GLY A 109 -4.98 2.67 1.03
C GLY A 109 -5.27 1.24 0.55
N PHE A 110 -4.95 0.91 -0.71
CA PHE A 110 -5.10 -0.45 -1.23
C PHE A 110 -4.10 -1.42 -0.59
N THR A 111 -2.85 -1.01 -0.37
CA THR A 111 -1.88 -1.85 0.35
C THR A 111 -2.36 -2.14 1.78
N LEU A 112 -2.85 -1.14 2.51
CA LEU A 112 -3.39 -1.32 3.86
C LEU A 112 -4.65 -2.18 3.86
N LEU A 113 -5.53 -2.03 2.87
CA LEU A 113 -6.70 -2.87 2.71
C LEU A 113 -6.29 -4.34 2.50
N PHE A 114 -5.30 -4.61 1.64
CA PHE A 114 -4.81 -5.97 1.44
C PHE A 114 -4.17 -6.57 2.69
N LEU A 115 -3.36 -5.80 3.40
CA LEU A 115 -2.80 -6.22 4.67
C LEU A 115 -3.90 -6.50 5.72
N GLY A 116 -4.92 -5.65 5.79
CA GLY A 116 -6.05 -5.82 6.71
C GLY A 116 -6.88 -7.05 6.38
N VAL A 117 -7.23 -7.26 5.11
CA VAL A 117 -7.94 -8.46 4.66
C VAL A 117 -7.10 -9.70 4.93
N HIS A 118 -5.80 -9.67 4.61
CA HIS A 118 -4.89 -10.78 4.90
C HIS A 118 -4.86 -11.11 6.40
N ALA A 119 -4.68 -10.10 7.25
CA ALA A 119 -4.66 -10.25 8.70
C ALA A 119 -5.96 -10.90 9.24
N ILE A 120 -7.13 -10.47 8.74
CA ILE A 120 -8.43 -11.04 9.10
C ILE A 120 -8.53 -12.50 8.65
N LEU A 121 -8.17 -12.81 7.41
CA LEU A 121 -8.26 -14.17 6.86
C LEU A 121 -7.29 -15.15 7.55
N THR A 122 -6.17 -14.65 8.07
CA THR A 122 -5.21 -15.45 8.84
C THR A 122 -5.66 -15.74 10.27
N PHE A 123 -6.74 -15.11 10.75
CA PHE A 123 -7.24 -15.33 12.11
C PHE A 123 -7.72 -16.79 12.29
N PRO A 124 -7.30 -17.51 13.34
CA PRO A 124 -7.55 -18.96 13.47
C PRO A 124 -9.03 -19.35 13.30
N LEU A 125 -9.94 -18.55 13.87
CA LEU A 125 -11.39 -18.79 13.75
C LEU A 125 -11.87 -18.70 12.29
N ILE A 126 -11.40 -17.70 11.53
CA ILE A 126 -11.78 -17.49 10.12
C ILE A 126 -11.06 -18.48 9.21
N ARG A 127 -9.75 -18.67 9.43
CA ARG A 127 -8.91 -19.63 8.71
C ARG A 127 -9.49 -21.04 8.78
N GLY A 128 -10.00 -21.46 9.94
CA GLY A 128 -10.67 -22.74 10.11
C GLY A 128 -11.93 -22.91 9.26
N GLN A 129 -12.64 -21.82 8.93
CA GLN A 129 -13.82 -21.85 8.06
C GLN A 129 -13.46 -21.90 6.56
N LEU A 130 -12.23 -21.55 6.19
CA LEU A 130 -11.77 -21.55 4.80
C LEU A 130 -11.36 -22.95 4.29
N GLY A 131 -11.41 -23.98 5.14
CA GLY A 131 -11.07 -25.35 4.76
C GLY A 131 -9.65 -25.47 4.19
N SER A 132 -9.50 -26.14 3.05
CA SER A 132 -8.20 -26.32 2.38
C SER A 132 -7.60 -25.01 1.83
N TYR A 133 -8.39 -23.95 1.66
CA TYR A 133 -7.85 -22.64 1.26
C TYR A 133 -7.16 -21.93 2.43
N GLY A 134 -7.60 -22.19 3.67
CA GLY A 134 -6.98 -21.63 4.86
C GLY A 134 -5.55 -22.12 5.09
N SER A 135 -5.20 -23.32 4.63
CA SER A 135 -3.83 -23.86 4.76
C SER A 135 -2.83 -23.20 3.81
N GLN A 136 -3.31 -22.55 2.74
CA GLN A 136 -2.46 -21.81 1.79
C GLN A 136 -2.15 -20.38 2.28
N LEU A 137 -2.83 -19.90 3.32
CA LEU A 137 -2.52 -18.62 3.94
C LEU A 137 -1.32 -18.76 4.89
N THR A 138 -0.28 -17.97 4.65
CA THR A 138 0.83 -17.78 5.58
C THR A 138 0.31 -17.06 6.81
N THR A 139 0.35 -17.70 7.98
CA THR A 139 -0.04 -17.05 9.24
C THR A 139 1.05 -16.11 9.70
N LEU A 140 0.64 -14.90 10.05
CA LEU A 140 1.45 -14.01 10.88
C LEU A 140 1.18 -14.44 12.34
N GLU A 141 1.89 -15.46 12.82
CA GLU A 141 1.88 -15.82 14.24
C GLU A 141 2.76 -14.81 15.01
N ILE A 142 2.27 -13.58 15.16
CA ILE A 142 3.00 -12.44 15.75
C ILE A 142 3.09 -12.57 17.29
N ILE A 143 2.39 -13.55 17.89
CA ILE A 143 2.00 -13.49 19.30
C ILE A 143 2.80 -14.46 20.19
N VAL A 144 3.37 -15.53 19.63
CA VAL A 144 4.08 -16.55 20.44
C VAL A 144 5.33 -17.05 19.70
N SER A 145 6.26 -16.14 19.39
CA SER A 145 7.57 -16.51 18.85
C SER A 145 8.66 -15.85 19.68
N GLU A 146 9.78 -16.54 19.87
CA GLU A 146 10.90 -16.01 20.64
C GLU A 146 11.48 -14.77 19.95
N PRO A 147 11.80 -13.71 20.70
CA PRO A 147 12.40 -12.51 20.12
C PRO A 147 13.79 -12.84 19.57
N THR A 148 13.93 -12.77 18.25
CA THR A 148 15.15 -13.15 17.53
C THR A 148 15.96 -11.93 17.08
N VAL A 149 15.30 -10.83 16.76
CA VAL A 149 15.95 -9.61 16.26
C VAL A 149 16.32 -8.71 17.43
N PHE A 150 17.63 -8.62 17.70
CA PHE A 150 18.20 -7.90 18.84
C PHE A 150 17.65 -8.32 20.22
N GLY A 151 17.03 -9.50 20.33
CA GLY A 151 16.34 -9.94 21.53
C GLY A 151 15.11 -9.10 21.92
N LEU A 152 14.63 -8.23 21.01
CA LEU A 152 13.52 -7.31 21.26
C LEU A 152 12.26 -7.68 20.49
N VAL A 153 12.38 -8.10 19.23
CA VAL A 153 11.22 -8.38 18.37
C VAL A 153 11.37 -9.70 17.62
N THR A 154 10.24 -10.31 17.23
CA THR A 154 10.24 -11.51 16.39
C THR A 154 10.57 -11.17 14.93
N ALA A 155 10.92 -12.17 14.11
CA ALA A 155 11.22 -11.96 12.70
C ALA A 155 10.01 -11.43 11.91
N GLU A 156 8.81 -11.85 12.30
CA GLU A 156 7.53 -11.43 11.73
C GLU A 156 7.22 -9.98 12.10
N GLN A 157 7.42 -9.60 13.37
CA GLN A 157 7.29 -8.21 13.84
C GLN A 157 8.26 -7.28 13.12
N PHE A 158 9.51 -7.72 12.93
CA PHE A 158 10.50 -6.97 12.16
C PHE A 158 10.09 -6.81 10.68
N SER A 159 9.51 -7.85 10.08
CA SER A 159 8.98 -7.78 8.70
C SER A 159 7.83 -6.77 8.58
N LEU A 160 6.94 -6.69 9.58
CA LEU A 160 5.89 -5.68 9.64
C LEU A 160 6.43 -4.26 9.83
N ILE A 161 7.46 -4.09 10.68
CA ILE A 161 8.18 -2.82 10.82
C ILE A 161 8.79 -2.41 9.46
N LEU A 162 9.44 -3.34 8.75
CA LEU A 162 10.03 -3.08 7.44
C LEU A 162 8.96 -2.67 6.41
N ILE A 163 7.82 -3.36 6.36
CA ILE A 163 6.69 -2.99 5.49
C ILE A 163 6.20 -1.57 5.82
N ALA A 164 6.04 -1.24 7.10
CA ALA A 164 5.65 0.10 7.54
C ALA A 164 6.69 1.16 7.14
N CYS A 165 7.98 0.86 7.26
CA CYS A 165 9.07 1.75 6.82
C CYS A 165 9.02 1.99 5.31
N LEU A 166 8.87 0.93 4.53
CA LEU A 166 8.79 1.03 3.07
C LEU A 166 7.56 1.85 2.65
N MET A 167 6.42 1.70 3.33
CA MET A 167 5.24 2.52 3.07
C MET A 167 5.47 3.99 3.44
N MET A 168 6.11 4.28 4.58
CA MET A 168 6.45 5.66 4.96
C MET A 168 7.43 6.30 3.97
N VAL A 169 8.50 5.59 3.59
CA VAL A 169 9.48 6.06 2.60
C VAL A 169 8.78 6.31 1.27
N PHE A 170 7.92 5.40 0.81
CA PHE A 170 7.14 5.57 -0.40
C PHE A 170 6.24 6.83 -0.34
N GLN A 171 5.51 7.01 0.76
CA GLN A 171 4.64 8.17 0.93
C GLN A 171 5.41 9.49 0.92
N GLU A 172 6.42 9.62 1.78
CA GLU A 172 7.15 10.87 1.96
C GLU A 172 7.97 11.23 0.73
N SER A 173 8.60 10.23 0.08
CA SER A 173 9.33 10.46 -1.18
C SER A 173 8.39 10.87 -2.31
N ALA A 174 7.25 10.18 -2.48
CA ALA A 174 6.30 10.51 -3.54
C ALA A 174 5.67 11.89 -3.33
N PHE A 175 5.24 12.23 -2.11
CA PHE A 175 4.71 13.56 -1.81
C PHE A 175 5.78 14.65 -1.91
N GLY A 176 7.02 14.39 -1.49
CA GLY A 176 8.15 15.27 -1.66
C GLY A 176 8.41 15.60 -3.13
N VAL A 177 8.53 14.57 -3.99
CA VAL A 177 8.74 14.72 -5.44
C VAL A 177 7.59 15.50 -6.08
N ILE A 178 6.34 15.15 -5.80
CA ILE A 178 5.18 15.84 -6.37
C ILE A 178 5.18 17.33 -5.97
N ARG A 179 5.39 17.63 -4.69
CA ARG A 179 5.41 19.01 -4.18
C ARG A 179 6.53 19.84 -4.82
N GLN A 180 7.74 19.30 -4.87
CA GLN A 180 8.88 20.04 -5.41
C GLN A 180 8.79 20.21 -6.94
N LEU A 181 8.29 19.21 -7.66
CA LEU A 181 8.02 19.36 -9.09
C LEU A 181 6.90 20.37 -9.35
N GLU A 182 5.78 20.32 -8.62
CA GLU A 182 4.70 21.32 -8.73
C GLU A 182 5.23 22.74 -8.52
N TYR A 183 6.11 22.94 -7.53
CA TYR A 183 6.74 24.22 -7.27
C TYR A 183 7.67 24.62 -8.43
N ALA A 184 8.57 23.73 -8.87
CA ALA A 184 9.49 23.99 -9.97
C ALA A 184 8.76 24.34 -11.28
N TYR A 185 7.63 23.69 -11.57
CA TYR A 185 6.83 23.97 -12.76
C TYR A 185 6.15 25.35 -12.72
N ARG A 186 5.81 25.88 -11.53
CA ARG A 186 5.18 27.19 -11.37
C ARG A 186 6.15 28.36 -11.47
N LEU A 187 7.45 28.12 -11.30
CA LEU A 187 8.45 29.18 -11.38
C LEU A 187 8.59 29.72 -12.81
N PRO A 188 8.78 31.06 -12.98
CA PRO A 188 9.17 31.65 -14.25
C PRO A 188 10.46 31.03 -14.78
N GLU A 189 10.61 30.99 -16.09
CA GLU A 189 11.75 30.33 -16.74
C GLU A 189 13.09 31.02 -16.44
N SER A 190 13.07 32.33 -16.16
CA SER A 190 14.22 33.09 -15.67
C SER A 190 14.69 32.61 -14.29
N CYS A 191 13.77 32.38 -13.35
CA CYS A 191 14.07 31.90 -12.00
C CYS A 191 14.64 30.47 -11.98
N LYS A 192 14.32 29.65 -12.99
CA LYS A 192 14.87 28.27 -13.09
C LYS A 192 16.36 28.24 -13.39
N ARG A 193 16.92 29.32 -13.94
CA ARG A 193 18.33 29.43 -14.31
C ARG A 193 19.14 30.27 -13.34
N ASP A 194 18.47 30.94 -12.41
CA ASP A 194 19.10 31.77 -11.42
C ASP A 194 19.76 30.88 -10.34
N PRO A 195 21.09 31.01 -10.13
CA PRO A 195 21.81 30.17 -9.18
C PRO A 195 21.31 30.31 -7.75
N GLU A 196 20.73 31.46 -7.36
CA GLU A 196 20.22 31.66 -6.01
C GLU A 196 18.97 30.79 -5.76
N TYR A 197 18.02 30.79 -6.70
CA TYR A 197 16.82 29.95 -6.59
C TYR A 197 17.15 28.45 -6.65
N VAL A 198 18.16 28.06 -7.43
CA VAL A 198 18.65 26.67 -7.46
C VAL A 198 19.24 26.28 -6.10
N ALA A 199 20.06 27.15 -5.49
CA ALA A 199 20.64 26.89 -4.16
C ALA A 199 19.55 26.82 -3.07
N GLN A 200 18.53 27.66 -3.13
CA GLN A 200 17.39 27.60 -2.21
C GLN A 200 16.61 26.28 -2.35
N MET A 201 16.35 25.83 -3.58
CA MET A 201 15.72 24.53 -3.82
C MET A 201 16.55 23.37 -3.27
N ASP A 202 17.87 23.39 -3.47
CA ASP A 202 18.77 22.35 -2.96
C ASP A 202 18.76 22.30 -1.43
N ASN A 203 18.81 23.47 -0.77
CA ASN A 203 18.69 23.57 0.69
C ASN A 203 17.37 23.00 1.21
N LEU A 204 16.24 23.31 0.55
CA LEU A 204 14.92 22.77 0.92
C LEU A 204 14.85 21.24 0.73
N LEU A 205 15.41 20.72 -0.36
CA LEU A 205 15.41 19.30 -0.67
C LEU A 205 16.31 18.52 0.30
N ASN A 206 17.53 19.00 0.53
CA ASN A 206 18.47 18.40 1.47
C ASN A 206 17.94 18.45 2.91
N GLY A 207 17.35 19.57 3.31
CA GLY A 207 16.67 19.70 4.61
C GLY A 207 15.53 18.68 4.76
N HIS A 208 14.68 18.54 3.75
CA HIS A 208 13.60 17.56 3.77
C HIS A 208 14.12 16.12 3.89
N ILE A 209 15.14 15.74 3.10
CA ILE A 209 15.74 14.40 3.15
C ILE A 209 16.32 14.11 4.55
N LYS A 210 17.06 15.05 5.12
CA LYS A 210 17.63 14.90 6.47
C LYS A 210 16.55 14.71 7.52
N HIS A 211 15.52 15.56 7.51
CA HIS A 211 14.39 15.42 8.44
C HIS A 211 13.69 14.07 8.28
N THR A 212 13.36 13.67 7.05
CA THR A 212 12.70 12.38 6.79
C THR A 212 13.55 11.20 7.28
N ALA A 213 14.86 11.21 7.04
CA ALA A 213 15.76 10.17 7.53
C ALA A 213 15.78 10.11 9.06
N ILE A 214 15.94 11.25 9.74
CA ILE A 214 15.97 11.31 11.21
C ILE A 214 14.65 10.82 11.80
N PHE A 215 13.51 11.31 11.32
CA PHE A 215 12.19 10.91 11.82
C PHE A 215 11.90 9.42 11.58
N LEU A 216 12.28 8.90 10.41
CA LEU A 216 12.12 7.49 10.10
C LEU A 216 12.95 6.62 11.04
N SER A 217 14.24 6.94 11.23
CA SER A 217 15.12 6.20 12.15
C SER A 217 14.58 6.22 13.59
N LEU A 218 14.12 7.38 14.07
CA LEU A 218 13.59 7.52 15.43
C LEU A 218 12.29 6.72 15.60
N THR A 219 11.44 6.71 14.57
CA THR A 219 10.20 5.93 14.57
C THR A 219 10.48 4.42 14.59
N VAL A 220 11.42 3.94 13.76
CA VAL A 220 11.84 2.52 13.77
C VAL A 220 12.33 2.08 15.15
N VAL A 221 13.22 2.87 15.75
CA VAL A 221 13.78 2.57 17.07
C VAL A 221 12.67 2.59 18.12
N ALA A 222 11.82 3.62 18.13
CA ALA A 222 10.72 3.73 19.08
C ALA A 222 9.72 2.58 18.94
N THR A 223 9.35 2.19 17.71
CA THR A 223 8.45 1.05 17.46
C THR A 223 9.08 -0.26 17.90
N THR A 224 10.37 -0.47 17.64
CA THR A 224 11.08 -1.69 18.04
C THR A 224 11.13 -1.81 19.57
N ILE A 225 11.46 -0.72 20.27
CA ILE A 225 11.47 -0.69 21.74
C ILE A 225 10.07 -0.90 22.30
N ALA A 226 9.05 -0.28 21.72
CA ALA A 226 7.66 -0.44 22.16
C ALA A 226 7.17 -1.89 22.04
N LEU A 227 7.52 -2.57 20.95
CA LEU A 227 7.21 -4.00 20.76
C LEU A 227 8.04 -4.91 21.67
N GLY A 228 9.30 -4.59 21.95
CA GLY A 228 10.10 -5.36 22.90
C GLY A 228 9.69 -5.16 24.37
N PHE A 229 9.21 -3.98 24.74
CA PHE A 229 8.65 -3.77 26.08
C PHE A 229 7.42 -4.66 26.34
N HIS A 230 6.69 -4.99 25.28
CA HIS A 230 5.55 -5.89 25.38
C HIS A 230 5.96 -7.33 25.79
N SER A 231 7.02 -7.89 25.22
CA SER A 231 7.52 -9.22 25.63
C SER A 231 8.08 -9.22 27.05
N VAL A 232 8.79 -8.15 27.45
CA VAL A 232 9.27 -7.97 28.83
C VAL A 232 8.12 -7.94 29.84
N LEU A 233 6.99 -7.30 29.50
CA LEU A 233 5.80 -7.30 30.35
C LEU A 233 5.21 -8.70 30.54
N LEU A 234 5.14 -9.50 29.46
CA LEU A 234 4.66 -10.88 29.52
C LEU A 234 5.58 -11.76 30.39
N ASP A 235 6.89 -11.65 30.20
CA ASP A 235 7.88 -12.36 31.01
C ASP A 235 7.75 -12.00 32.50
N TRP A 236 7.57 -10.71 32.80
CA TRP A 236 7.40 -10.24 34.18
C TRP A 236 6.12 -10.79 34.82
N VAL A 237 4.99 -10.82 34.09
CA VAL A 237 3.73 -11.42 34.56
C VAL A 237 3.86 -12.93 34.74
N SER A 238 4.57 -13.62 33.84
CA SER A 238 4.82 -15.07 33.94
C SER A 238 5.72 -15.44 35.13
N GLY A 239 6.67 -14.57 35.48
CA GLY A 239 7.56 -14.70 36.63
C GLY A 239 6.87 -14.51 37.98
N ILE A 240 5.66 -13.93 38.01
CA ILE A 240 4.79 -13.89 39.20
C ILE A 240 4.05 -15.24 39.29
N THR A 241 4.80 -16.31 39.56
CA THR A 241 4.26 -17.68 39.62
C THR A 241 3.36 -17.88 40.85
N GLY A 242 2.20 -18.54 40.68
CA GLY A 242 1.42 -19.16 41.77
C GLY A 242 0.04 -18.58 42.09
N SER A 243 -0.41 -17.51 41.43
CA SER A 243 -1.75 -16.97 41.63
C SER A 243 -2.68 -17.26 40.45
N GLN A 244 -3.93 -17.66 40.73
CA GLN A 244 -5.01 -17.74 39.72
C GLN A 244 -5.20 -16.42 38.98
N TRP A 245 -4.88 -15.30 39.63
CA TRP A 245 -4.80 -13.98 39.04
C TRP A 245 -3.73 -13.89 37.93
N ALA A 246 -2.50 -14.40 38.12
CA ALA A 246 -1.46 -14.36 37.09
C ALA A 246 -1.80 -15.25 35.87
N SER A 247 -2.49 -16.38 36.08
CA SER A 247 -3.02 -17.22 35.01
C SER A 247 -4.13 -16.51 34.23
N GLN A 248 -5.11 -15.93 34.92
CA GLN A 248 -6.22 -15.20 34.28
C GLN A 248 -5.75 -13.90 33.65
N VAL A 249 -4.78 -13.22 34.24
CA VAL A 249 -4.15 -12.02 33.67
C VAL A 249 -3.29 -12.40 32.48
N GLY A 250 -2.50 -13.48 32.51
CA GLY A 250 -1.76 -13.97 31.35
C GLY A 250 -2.68 -14.33 30.18
N GLU A 251 -3.72 -15.11 30.43
CA GLU A 251 -4.70 -15.54 29.42
C GLU A 251 -5.57 -14.36 28.93
N SER A 252 -5.97 -13.44 29.82
CA SER A 252 -6.67 -12.22 29.44
C SER A 252 -5.77 -11.19 28.77
N ILE A 253 -4.47 -11.13 29.08
CA ILE A 253 -3.50 -10.27 28.40
C ILE A 253 -3.24 -10.86 27.02
N GLU A 254 -3.05 -12.17 26.86
CA GLU A 254 -2.91 -12.85 25.58
C GLU A 254 -4.13 -12.62 24.67
N LEU A 255 -5.35 -12.73 25.23
CA LEU A 255 -6.61 -12.39 24.55
C LEU A 255 -6.74 -10.87 24.30
N THR A 256 -6.46 -10.03 25.30
CA THR A 256 -6.53 -8.56 25.19
C THR A 256 -5.40 -7.99 24.35
N LEU A 257 -4.35 -8.73 24.01
CA LEU A 257 -3.30 -8.30 23.08
C LEU A 257 -3.63 -8.71 21.65
N THR A 258 -4.31 -9.85 21.44
CA THR A 258 -4.90 -10.17 20.13
C THR A 258 -5.93 -9.11 19.72
N TYR A 259 -6.77 -8.65 20.66
CA TYR A 259 -7.80 -7.63 20.41
C TYR A 259 -7.29 -6.19 20.63
N GLY A 260 -6.47 -5.98 21.63
CA GLY A 260 -6.10 -4.66 22.13
C GLY A 260 -4.86 -4.06 21.51
N LEU A 261 -3.94 -4.83 20.88
CA LEU A 261 -2.80 -4.23 20.18
C LEU A 261 -3.25 -3.53 18.88
N VAL A 262 -4.21 -4.12 18.17
CA VAL A 262 -4.87 -3.50 17.00
C VAL A 262 -5.73 -2.31 17.43
N ILE A 263 -6.55 -2.46 18.48
CA ILE A 263 -7.42 -1.38 18.96
C ILE A 263 -6.59 -0.23 19.57
N SER A 264 -5.52 -0.52 20.31
CA SER A 264 -4.63 0.50 20.88
C SER A 264 -3.75 1.17 19.82
N ALA A 265 -3.30 0.46 18.78
CA ALA A 265 -2.66 1.07 17.62
C ALA A 265 -3.62 2.01 16.87
N LEU A 266 -4.87 1.59 16.66
CA LEU A 266 -5.90 2.44 16.04
C LEU A 266 -6.28 3.65 16.91
N LEU A 267 -6.39 3.47 18.23
CA LEU A 267 -6.62 4.56 19.19
C LEU A 267 -5.42 5.49 19.28
N PHE A 268 -4.19 4.97 19.27
CA PHE A 268 -2.97 5.77 19.25
C PHE A 268 -2.88 6.58 17.97
N LEU A 269 -3.13 5.98 16.81
CA LEU A 269 -3.22 6.70 15.53
C LEU A 269 -4.35 7.75 15.55
N GLY A 270 -5.49 7.43 16.14
CA GLY A 270 -6.60 8.37 16.33
C GLY A 270 -6.24 9.55 17.25
N ILE A 271 -5.57 9.29 18.37
CA ILE A 271 -5.07 10.30 19.31
C ILE A 271 -3.99 11.15 18.66
N MET A 272 -3.03 10.55 17.95
CA MET A 272 -2.00 11.27 17.21
C MET A 272 -2.60 12.15 16.10
N ALA A 273 -3.64 11.66 15.41
CA ALA A 273 -4.39 12.44 14.44
C ALA A 273 -5.15 13.62 15.11
N LEU A 274 -5.73 13.41 16.29
CA LEU A 274 -6.38 14.47 17.08
C LEU A 274 -5.37 15.48 17.64
N LEU A 275 -4.21 15.02 18.09
CA LEU A 275 -3.12 15.85 18.61
C LEU A 275 -2.60 16.83 17.56
N ARG A 276 -2.73 16.52 16.27
CA ARG A 276 -2.44 17.48 15.18
C ARG A 276 -3.29 18.75 15.26
N PHE A 277 -4.51 18.67 15.81
CA PHE A 277 -5.41 19.81 15.96
C PHE A 277 -5.27 20.52 17.31
N VAL A 278 -4.84 19.80 18.35
CA VAL A 278 -4.73 20.34 19.72
C VAL A 278 -3.35 20.92 19.98
N VAL A 279 -2.29 20.28 19.51
CA VAL A 279 -0.91 20.69 19.79
C VAL A 279 -0.38 21.56 18.64
N PRO A 280 0.06 22.81 18.92
CA PRO A 280 0.64 23.67 17.91
C PRO A 280 2.08 23.24 17.60
N TRP A 281 2.22 22.14 16.85
CA TRP A 281 3.51 21.50 16.55
C TRP A 281 4.56 22.44 15.96
N GLN A 282 4.13 23.46 15.21
CA GLN A 282 4.99 24.51 14.68
C GLN A 282 5.70 25.30 15.79
N ARG A 283 5.01 25.60 16.90
CA ARG A 283 5.60 26.31 18.04
C ARG A 283 6.52 25.42 18.87
N VAL A 284 6.15 24.15 19.03
CA VAL A 284 6.96 23.17 19.74
C VAL A 284 8.30 22.98 19.02
N TRP A 285 8.27 22.82 17.70
CA TRP A 285 9.50 22.71 16.91
C TRP A 285 10.33 23.99 16.92
N GLY A 286 9.69 25.17 16.81
CA GLY A 286 10.42 26.45 16.91
C GLY A 286 11.14 26.65 18.24
N LEU A 287 10.58 26.16 19.36
CA LEU A 287 11.23 26.20 20.67
C LEU A 287 12.43 25.24 20.73
N ILE A 288 12.28 24.03 20.19
CA ILE A 288 13.37 23.05 20.13
C ILE A 288 14.51 23.56 19.25
N GLU A 289 14.20 24.07 18.06
CA GLU A 289 15.19 24.67 17.15
C GLU A 289 15.93 25.83 17.83
N SER A 290 15.20 26.73 18.52
CA SER A 290 15.81 27.84 19.24
C SER A 290 16.73 27.42 20.41
N SER A 291 16.56 26.20 20.93
CA SER A 291 17.40 25.65 22.00
C SER A 291 18.69 25.01 21.47
N PHE A 292 18.74 24.64 20.19
CA PHE A 292 19.92 24.06 19.54
C PHE A 292 20.73 25.08 18.74
N THR A 293 20.21 26.28 18.50
CA THR A 293 21.00 27.39 17.94
C THR A 293 21.90 27.99 19.02
N PRO A 294 23.24 27.98 18.86
CA PRO A 294 24.12 28.71 19.77
C PRO A 294 23.72 30.18 19.78
N ARG A 295 23.57 30.75 20.98
CA ARG A 295 23.47 32.21 21.12
C ARG A 295 24.83 32.78 20.73
N GLU A 296 24.93 33.34 19.53
CA GLU A 296 25.97 34.33 19.20
C GLU A 296 25.77 35.60 20.03
#